data_AF-A0A968QYN7-F1
#
_entry.id   AF-A0A968QYN7-F1
#
_cell.length_a   1.000
_cell.length_b   1.000
_cell.length_c   1.000
_cell.angle_alpha   90.00
_cell.angle_beta   90.00
_cell.angle_gamma   90.00
#
_symmetry.space_group_name_H-M   'P 1'
#
loop_
_entity.id
_entity.type
_entity.pdbx_description
1 polymer ?
#
loop_
_entity_poly.entity_id
_entity_poly.type
_entity_poly.pdbx_seq_one_letter_code
_entity_poly.pdbx_strand_id
1 'polypeptide(L)'
;MKIDFFHLVLVKFWYFWLILFGGFMIKLLFRMYKPAIKGAVGETIFGLTSSLGLGNDYQVLKDIVIPAYDGTTQIDQIVISKYGIFVLEIKNYKGWIFGQERDAKWTQSFTRQQHTFQNPLLQNYKHIKSLQELTGLSQDKFRSLIVFSGEVTFKTPMPSNVTKGINYINYIKSFRDVILTENEIGDFIRTVSENRLSNTDHRKYIRERFKNNGGNPISFMRFTQIGVPMMIGTVFVAVIYILLRYFI
;
A
#
# COMPACT_ATOMS: atom_id res chain seq x y z
N MET A 1 -52.04 5.90 39.39
CA MET A 1 -50.68 6.21 38.91
C MET A 1 -50.74 6.39 37.40
N LYS A 2 -50.72 7.63 36.89
CA LYS A 2 -50.78 7.89 35.44
C LYS A 2 -49.42 7.50 34.86
N ILE A 3 -49.37 6.41 34.10
CA ILE A 3 -48.18 6.08 33.31
C ILE A 3 -48.06 7.19 32.27
N ASP A 4 -46.99 7.98 32.36
CA ASP A 4 -46.71 9.07 31.42
C ASP A 4 -46.66 8.50 30.00
N PHE A 5 -47.27 9.19 29.04
CA PHE A 5 -47.22 8.84 27.63
C PHE A 5 -45.77 8.64 27.16
N PHE A 6 -44.83 9.42 27.71
CA PHE A 6 -43.40 9.22 27.50
C PHE A 6 -42.90 7.86 27.95
N HIS A 7 -43.39 7.38 29.10
CA HIS A 7 -43.03 6.07 29.64
C HIS A 7 -43.56 4.94 28.76
N LEU A 8 -44.75 5.11 28.16
CA LEU A 8 -45.33 4.15 27.22
C LEU A 8 -44.55 4.09 25.89
N VAL A 9 -44.15 5.25 25.36
CA VAL A 9 -43.32 5.33 24.15
C VAL A 9 -41.94 4.72 24.37
N LEU A 10 -41.30 5.01 25.50
CA LEU A 10 -39.99 4.41 25.83
C LEU A 10 -40.07 2.89 25.96
N VAL A 11 -41.08 2.37 26.66
CA VAL A 11 -41.24 0.92 26.89
C VAL A 11 -41.75 0.18 25.66
N LYS A 12 -42.46 0.83 24.73
CA LYS A 12 -42.95 0.20 23.49
C LYS A 12 -42.05 0.37 22.28
N PHE A 13 -41.03 1.23 22.33
CA PHE A 13 -40.09 1.45 21.22
C PHE A 13 -38.62 1.26 21.61
N TRP A 14 -38.33 0.68 22.78
CA TRP A 14 -36.96 0.37 23.21
C TRP A 14 -36.18 -0.50 22.20
N TYR A 15 -36.86 -1.41 21.50
CA TYR A 15 -36.25 -2.23 20.45
C TYR A 15 -35.74 -1.39 19.27
N PHE A 16 -36.38 -0.26 18.94
CA PHE A 16 -35.93 0.65 17.89
C PHE A 16 -34.57 1.28 18.26
N TRP A 17 -34.41 1.70 19.51
CA TRP A 17 -33.16 2.23 20.02
C TRP A 17 -32.05 1.16 20.08
N LEU A 18 -32.39 -0.09 20.41
CA LEU A 18 -31.44 -1.21 20.33
C LEU A 18 -30.97 -1.50 18.90
N ILE A 19 -31.85 -1.40 17.90
CA ILE A 19 -31.48 -1.58 16.49
C ILE A 19 -30.57 -0.44 16.03
N LEU A 20 -30.89 0.82 16.37
CA LEU A 20 -30.03 1.97 16.04
C LEU A 20 -28.67 1.89 16.72
N PHE A 21 -28.64 1.53 18.00
CA PHE A 21 -27.41 1.32 18.75
C PHE A 21 -26.61 0.14 18.18
N GLY A 22 -27.26 -0.98 17.86
CA GLY A 22 -26.65 -2.13 17.22
C GLY A 22 -26.04 -1.78 15.86
N GLY A 23 -26.76 -1.04 15.01
CA GLY A 23 -26.25 -0.55 13.73
C GLY A 23 -25.07 0.41 13.88
N PHE A 24 -25.11 1.30 14.88
CA PHE A 24 -23.99 2.19 15.23
C PHE A 24 -22.77 1.40 15.71
N MET A 25 -22.97 0.40 16.58
CA MET A 25 -21.90 -0.46 17.10
C MET A 25 -21.29 -1.33 16.00
N ILE A 26 -22.10 -1.89 15.10
CA ILE A 26 -21.62 -2.60 13.91
C ILE A 26 -20.79 -1.66 13.04
N LYS A 27 -21.25 -0.44 12.79
CA LYS A 27 -20.49 0.59 12.03
C LYS A 27 -19.16 0.94 12.72
N LEU A 28 -19.14 1.02 14.05
CA LEU A 28 -17.94 1.30 14.85
C LEU A 28 -16.95 0.11 14.78
N LEU A 29 -17.44 -1.11 14.92
CA LEU A 29 -16.68 -2.35 14.75
C LEU A 29 -16.10 -2.46 13.34
N PHE A 30 -16.88 -2.22 12.29
CA PHE A 30 -16.37 -2.17 10.92
C PHE A 30 -15.30 -1.09 10.72
N ARG A 31 -15.43 0.08 11.38
CA ARG A 31 -14.44 1.15 11.35
C ARG A 31 -13.12 0.75 12.04
N MET A 32 -13.21 -0.03 13.13
CA MET A 32 -12.05 -0.53 13.88
C MET A 32 -11.38 -1.75 13.24
N TYR A 33 -12.14 -2.65 12.61
CA TYR A 33 -11.61 -3.86 11.96
C TYR A 33 -10.99 -3.58 10.57
N LYS A 34 -11.48 -2.57 9.85
CA LYS A 34 -10.96 -2.23 8.50
C LYS A 34 -9.44 -1.98 8.45
N PRO A 35 -8.84 -1.22 9.38
CA PRO A 35 -7.40 -1.02 9.43
C PRO A 35 -6.62 -2.30 9.76
N ALA A 36 -7.12 -3.14 10.68
CA ALA A 36 -6.46 -4.36 11.13
C ALA A 36 -6.44 -5.45 10.04
N ILE A 37 -7.53 -5.62 9.30
CA ILE A 37 -7.60 -6.56 8.15
C ILE A 37 -6.73 -6.06 6.98
N LYS A 38 -6.64 -4.73 6.79
CA LYS A 38 -5.76 -4.12 5.78
C LYS A 38 -4.27 -4.34 6.09
N GLY A 39 -3.89 -4.29 7.38
CA GLY A 39 -2.56 -4.68 7.84
C GLY A 39 -2.34 -6.17 7.65
N ALA A 40 -3.20 -7.02 8.24
CA ALA A 40 -3.02 -8.47 8.26
C ALA A 40 -2.95 -9.13 6.87
N VAL A 41 -3.79 -8.77 5.90
CA VAL A 41 -3.78 -9.45 4.58
C VAL A 41 -2.54 -9.08 3.73
N GLY A 42 -2.00 -7.87 3.91
CA GLY A 42 -0.73 -7.46 3.31
C GLY A 42 0.48 -8.01 4.07
N GLU A 43 0.39 -8.06 5.40
CA GLU A 43 1.46 -8.49 6.32
C GLU A 43 1.64 -10.02 6.35
N THR A 44 0.57 -10.82 6.26
CA THR A 44 0.68 -12.29 6.36
C THR A 44 1.27 -12.94 5.12
N ILE A 45 1.08 -12.38 3.92
CA ILE A 45 1.62 -12.99 2.67
C ILE A 45 3.11 -12.63 2.45
N PHE A 46 3.55 -11.44 2.88
CA PHE A 46 4.92 -10.96 2.61
C PHE A 46 5.82 -10.88 3.86
N GLY A 47 5.22 -10.86 5.06
CA GLY A 47 5.95 -10.96 6.33
C GLY A 47 6.73 -12.27 6.45
N LEU A 48 6.22 -13.35 5.86
CA LEU A 48 6.76 -14.71 5.98
C LEU A 48 7.78 -15.10 4.89
N THR A 49 7.85 -14.43 3.73
CA THR A 49 8.56 -14.99 2.56
C THR A 49 9.89 -14.33 2.18
N SER A 50 10.25 -13.16 2.72
CA SER A 50 11.50 -12.50 2.35
C SER A 50 12.74 -13.08 3.04
N SER A 51 12.64 -13.51 4.30
CA SER A 51 13.79 -14.06 5.05
C SER A 51 14.05 -15.54 4.75
N LEU A 52 13.01 -16.32 4.42
CA LEU A 52 13.14 -17.78 4.23
C LEU A 52 13.85 -18.18 2.94
N GLY A 53 13.83 -17.34 1.90
CA GLY A 53 14.31 -17.72 0.56
C GLY A 53 15.66 -17.12 0.15
N LEU A 54 16.12 -16.03 0.76
CA LEU A 54 17.33 -15.31 0.33
C LEU A 54 18.61 -15.80 0.99
N GLY A 55 18.53 -16.26 2.25
CA GLY A 55 19.69 -16.72 3.04
C GLY A 55 20.31 -15.60 3.88
N ASN A 56 21.34 -15.94 4.66
CA ASN A 56 21.95 -15.05 5.66
C ASN A 56 22.77 -13.89 5.07
N ASP A 57 23.15 -13.98 3.79
CA ASP A 57 23.90 -12.93 3.08
C ASP A 57 23.03 -11.70 2.74
N TYR A 58 21.74 -11.74 3.06
CA TYR A 58 20.78 -10.70 2.75
C TYR A 58 20.15 -10.12 4.01
N GLN A 59 20.21 -8.80 4.14
CA GLN A 59 19.52 -8.05 5.17
C GLN A 59 18.26 -7.40 4.60
N VAL A 60 17.21 -7.29 5.40
CA VAL A 60 15.91 -6.77 4.94
C VAL A 60 15.43 -5.66 5.85
N LEU A 61 15.20 -4.48 5.28
CA LEU A 61 14.51 -3.36 5.91
C LEU A 61 13.10 -3.27 5.35
N LYS A 62 12.10 -3.04 6.21
CA LYS A 62 10.68 -2.98 5.83
C LYS A 62 10.03 -1.70 6.34
N ASP A 63 9.07 -1.20 5.57
CA ASP A 63 8.23 -0.04 5.90
C ASP A 63 9.06 1.19 6.30
N ILE A 64 9.97 1.59 5.40
CA ILE A 64 10.92 2.66 5.64
C ILE A 64 10.36 3.97 5.11
N VAL A 65 10.20 4.97 5.97
CA VAL A 65 9.89 6.34 5.57
C VAL A 65 11.15 7.18 5.70
N ILE A 66 11.55 7.84 4.61
CA ILE A 66 12.72 8.74 4.58
C ILE A 66 12.35 10.11 3.98
N PRO A 67 13.16 11.14 4.24
CA PRO A 67 13.07 12.41 3.52
C PRO A 67 13.23 12.23 2.00
N ALA A 68 12.58 13.10 1.24
CA ALA A 68 12.72 13.21 -0.21
C ALA A 68 12.70 14.70 -0.59
N TYR A 69 13.20 15.05 -1.77
CA TYR A 69 13.27 16.44 -2.25
C TYR A 69 11.93 17.21 -2.18
N ASP A 70 10.79 16.52 -2.31
CA ASP A 70 9.44 17.11 -2.25
C ASP A 70 8.65 16.71 -1.00
N GLY A 71 9.33 16.23 0.06
CA GLY A 71 8.76 15.90 1.36
C GLY A 71 9.26 14.58 1.90
N THR A 72 8.45 13.52 1.79
CA THR A 72 8.82 12.18 2.27
C THR A 72 8.47 11.10 1.27
N THR A 73 9.13 9.95 1.38
CA THR A 73 8.82 8.77 0.60
C THR A 73 8.81 7.52 1.48
N GLN A 74 7.83 6.65 1.27
CA GLN A 74 7.70 5.37 1.94
C GLN A 74 8.16 4.28 1.00
N ILE A 75 9.05 3.41 1.47
CA ILE A 75 9.64 2.31 0.73
C ILE A 75 9.17 1.02 1.40
N ASP A 76 8.48 0.17 0.63
CA ASP A 76 7.88 -1.06 1.16
C ASP A 76 8.94 -2.00 1.75
N GLN A 77 9.98 -2.26 0.97
CA GLN A 77 11.07 -3.14 1.39
C GLN A 77 12.39 -2.80 0.68
N ILE A 78 13.49 -2.92 1.42
CA ILE A 78 14.84 -2.85 0.89
C ILE A 78 15.54 -4.17 1.25
N VAL A 79 16.07 -4.86 0.25
CA VAL A 79 16.94 -6.02 0.44
C VAL A 79 18.37 -5.60 0.15
N ILE A 80 19.27 -5.78 1.12
CA ILE A 80 20.66 -5.37 1.03
C ILE A 80 21.56 -6.61 1.03
N SER A 81 22.51 -6.64 0.12
CA SER A 81 23.61 -7.62 0.09
C SER A 81 24.82 -7.01 -0.60
N LYS A 82 25.95 -7.71 -0.57
CA LYS A 82 27.15 -7.34 -1.36
C LYS A 82 26.90 -7.26 -2.87
N TYR A 83 25.81 -7.86 -3.37
CA TYR A 83 25.42 -7.86 -4.78
C TYR A 83 24.55 -6.66 -5.20
N GLY A 84 24.13 -5.84 -4.22
CA GLY A 84 23.34 -4.63 -4.46
C GLY A 84 22.28 -4.35 -3.40
N ILE A 85 21.76 -3.13 -3.48
CA ILE A 85 20.60 -2.64 -2.71
C ILE A 85 19.37 -2.75 -3.61
N PHE A 86 18.54 -3.76 -3.36
CA PHE A 86 17.30 -3.98 -4.09
C PHE A 86 16.18 -3.21 -3.40
N VAL A 87 15.64 -2.21 -4.09
CA VAL A 87 14.52 -1.40 -3.60
C VAL A 87 13.24 -1.97 -4.21
N LEU A 88 12.37 -2.48 -3.35
CA LEU A 88 11.15 -3.18 -3.74
C LEU A 88 9.95 -2.26 -3.59
N GLU A 89 9.14 -2.21 -4.65
CA GLU A 89 7.81 -1.63 -4.66
C GLU A 89 6.77 -2.74 -4.84
N ILE A 90 5.88 -2.91 -3.88
CA ILE A 90 4.97 -4.05 -3.81
C ILE A 90 3.55 -3.61 -4.13
N LYS A 91 2.96 -4.18 -5.17
CA LYS A 91 1.57 -3.93 -5.56
C LYS A 91 0.71 -5.17 -5.34
N ASN A 92 -0.23 -5.09 -4.40
CA ASN A 92 -1.23 -6.13 -4.17
C ASN A 92 -2.46 -5.93 -5.07
N TYR A 93 -2.29 -6.24 -6.36
CA TYR A 93 -3.37 -6.15 -7.35
C TYR A 93 -3.81 -7.52 -7.84
N LYS A 94 -5.00 -7.53 -8.45
CA LYS A 94 -5.57 -8.68 -9.17
C LYS A 94 -6.02 -8.27 -10.57
N GLY A 95 -6.29 -9.24 -11.44
CA GLY A 95 -6.86 -8.99 -12.76
C GLY A 95 -5.80 -8.66 -13.82
N TRP A 96 -6.14 -7.83 -14.79
CA TRP A 96 -5.27 -7.49 -15.90
C TRP A 96 -4.53 -6.19 -15.65
N ILE A 97 -3.23 -6.18 -15.92
CA ILE A 97 -2.39 -4.99 -15.78
C ILE A 97 -1.87 -4.58 -17.15
N PHE A 98 -2.07 -3.31 -17.48
CA PHE A 98 -1.63 -2.66 -18.70
C PHE A 98 -0.74 -1.48 -18.34
N GLY A 99 0.38 -1.34 -19.03
CA GLY A 99 1.29 -0.21 -18.86
C GLY A 99 2.64 -0.48 -19.50
N GLN A 100 3.27 0.58 -19.99
CA GLN A 100 4.63 0.60 -20.50
C GLN A 100 5.57 1.23 -19.48
N GLU A 101 6.86 0.95 -19.61
CA GLU A 101 7.90 1.44 -18.68
C GLU A 101 7.88 2.96 -18.50
N ARG A 102 7.65 3.71 -19.59
CA ARG A 102 7.69 5.19 -19.59
C ARG A 102 6.35 5.86 -19.31
N ASP A 103 5.27 5.09 -19.14
CA ASP A 103 3.95 5.67 -18.89
C ASP A 103 3.92 6.32 -17.50
N ALA A 104 3.27 7.47 -17.37
CA ALA A 104 3.09 8.12 -16.07
C ALA A 104 2.16 7.28 -15.14
N LYS A 105 1.19 6.58 -15.74
CA LYS A 105 0.19 5.78 -15.04
C LYS A 105 -0.01 4.46 -15.76
N TRP A 106 -0.26 3.42 -14.98
CA TRP A 106 -0.67 2.11 -15.46
C TRP A 106 -2.16 1.89 -15.19
N THR A 107 -2.75 0.91 -15.85
CA THR A 107 -4.16 0.58 -15.73
C THR A 107 -4.34 -0.85 -15.23
N GLN A 108 -5.12 -0.99 -14.17
CA GLN A 108 -5.68 -2.25 -13.73
C GLN A 108 -7.08 -2.39 -14.33
N SER A 109 -7.36 -3.53 -14.97
CA SER A 109 -8.67 -3.87 -15.52
C SER A 109 -9.18 -5.17 -14.92
N PHE A 110 -10.47 -5.16 -14.61
CA PHE A 110 -11.32 -6.32 -14.43
C PHE A 110 -12.31 -6.38 -15.60
N THR A 111 -13.11 -7.44 -15.69
CA THR A 111 -14.09 -7.62 -16.78
C THR A 111 -15.03 -6.43 -17.00
N ARG A 112 -15.33 -5.66 -15.95
CA ARG A 112 -16.30 -4.55 -16.00
C ARG A 112 -15.78 -3.20 -15.49
N GLN A 113 -14.56 -3.13 -14.98
CA GLN A 113 -14.05 -1.94 -14.27
C GLN A 113 -12.57 -1.74 -14.57
N GLN A 114 -12.18 -0.46 -14.70
CA GLN A 114 -10.80 -0.06 -14.94
C GLN A 114 -10.40 1.05 -13.97
N HIS A 115 -9.17 0.94 -13.48
CA HIS A 115 -8.60 1.88 -12.53
C HIS A 115 -7.16 2.17 -12.91
N THR A 116 -6.85 3.46 -13.11
CA THR A 116 -5.48 3.90 -13.31
C THR A 116 -4.79 4.08 -11.96
N PHE A 117 -3.53 3.70 -11.87
CA PHE A 117 -2.66 3.94 -10.74
C PHE A 117 -1.31 4.48 -11.23
N GLN A 118 -0.56 5.15 -10.35
CA GLN A 118 0.76 5.64 -10.70
C GLN A 118 1.66 4.48 -11.12
N ASN A 119 2.48 4.67 -12.16
CA ASN A 119 3.44 3.66 -12.58
C ASN A 119 4.38 3.29 -11.40
N PRO A 120 4.46 2.01 -10.99
CA PRO A 120 5.28 1.59 -9.86
C PRO A 120 6.79 1.73 -10.14
N LEU A 121 7.23 1.67 -11.41
CA LEU A 121 8.62 1.91 -11.79
C LEU A 121 9.04 3.35 -11.49
N LEU A 122 8.16 4.32 -11.76
CA LEU A 122 8.42 5.73 -11.48
C LEU A 122 8.37 6.03 -9.97
N GLN A 123 7.50 5.35 -9.21
CA GLN A 123 7.51 5.40 -7.74
C GLN A 123 8.85 4.91 -7.20
N ASN A 124 9.28 3.73 -7.66
CA ASN A 124 10.51 3.13 -7.18
C ASN A 124 11.77 3.90 -7.60
N TYR A 125 11.75 4.55 -8.77
CA TYR A 125 12.80 5.48 -9.15
C TYR A 125 12.94 6.63 -8.15
N LYS A 126 11.83 7.20 -7.68
CA LYS A 126 11.86 8.23 -6.63
C LYS A 126 12.45 7.70 -5.33
N HIS A 127 12.06 6.49 -4.90
CA HIS A 127 12.63 5.84 -3.72
C HIS A 127 14.16 5.71 -3.81
N ILE A 128 14.64 5.22 -4.96
CA ILE A 128 16.08 5.09 -5.21
C ILE A 128 16.76 6.45 -5.18
N LYS A 129 16.20 7.48 -5.83
CA LYS A 129 16.79 8.83 -5.82
C LYS A 129 16.87 9.41 -4.42
N SER A 130 15.83 9.25 -3.59
CA SER A 130 15.86 9.68 -2.20
C SER A 130 16.90 8.91 -1.37
N LEU A 131 17.07 7.61 -1.61
CA LEU A 131 18.15 6.83 -0.97
C LEU A 131 19.54 7.28 -1.42
N GLN A 132 19.72 7.60 -2.70
CA GLN A 132 20.99 8.11 -3.23
C GLN A 132 21.35 9.46 -2.63
N GLU A 133 20.39 10.39 -2.57
CA GLU A 133 20.57 11.69 -1.92
C GLU A 133 20.91 11.53 -0.44
N LEU A 134 20.26 10.60 0.25
CA LEU A 134 20.44 10.36 1.67
C LEU A 134 21.78 9.70 2.01
N THR A 135 22.26 8.77 1.16
CA THR A 135 23.42 7.90 1.47
C THR A 135 24.68 8.27 0.69
N GLY A 136 24.56 9.09 -0.36
CA GLY A 136 25.67 9.42 -1.26
C GLY A 136 26.08 8.29 -2.21
N LEU A 137 25.43 7.12 -2.16
CA LEU A 137 25.77 5.99 -3.02
C LEU A 137 25.36 6.22 -4.49
N SER A 138 26.21 5.71 -5.40
CA SER A 138 26.00 5.80 -6.84
C SER A 138 24.89 4.87 -7.34
N GLN A 139 24.33 5.18 -8.52
CA GLN A 139 23.14 4.51 -9.07
C GLN A 139 23.36 3.01 -9.35
N ASP A 140 24.59 2.61 -9.67
CA ASP A 140 24.98 1.23 -9.95
C ASP A 140 24.81 0.29 -8.75
N LYS A 141 24.81 0.83 -7.53
CA LYS A 141 24.57 0.08 -6.30
C LYS A 141 23.10 -0.32 -6.11
N PHE A 142 22.18 0.39 -6.75
CA PHE A 142 20.74 0.24 -6.56
C PHE A 142 20.10 -0.57 -7.69
N ARG A 143 19.19 -1.48 -7.32
CA ARG A 143 18.40 -2.29 -8.23
C ARG A 143 16.91 -2.04 -7.97
N SER A 144 16.21 -1.47 -8.95
CA SER A 144 14.75 -1.33 -8.91
C SER A 144 14.09 -2.69 -9.10
N LEU A 145 13.12 -3.05 -8.26
CA LEU A 145 12.36 -4.29 -8.37
C LEU A 145 10.88 -4.03 -8.03
N ILE A 146 9.99 -4.34 -8.95
CA ILE A 146 8.54 -4.24 -8.72
C ILE A 146 7.98 -5.64 -8.51
N VAL A 147 7.18 -5.81 -7.46
CA VAL A 147 6.59 -7.11 -7.11
C VAL A 147 5.07 -7.00 -7.08
N PHE A 148 4.40 -7.72 -7.97
CA PHE A 148 2.96 -7.89 -7.89
C PHE A 148 2.63 -9.13 -7.06
N SER A 149 2.13 -8.93 -5.84
CA SER A 149 1.89 -10.02 -4.89
C SER A 149 0.55 -10.74 -5.07
N GLY A 150 -0.40 -10.12 -5.79
CA GLY A 150 -1.70 -10.73 -6.08
C GLY A 150 -1.78 -11.41 -7.45
N GLU A 151 -2.97 -11.93 -7.76
CA GLU A 151 -3.27 -12.69 -8.98
C GLU A 151 -3.43 -11.78 -10.20
N VAL A 152 -2.30 -11.33 -10.76
CA VAL A 152 -2.27 -10.46 -11.94
C VAL A 152 -1.87 -11.19 -13.21
N THR A 153 -2.40 -10.75 -14.34
CA THR A 153 -1.92 -11.06 -15.70
C THR A 153 -1.48 -9.77 -16.37
N PHE A 154 -0.20 -9.69 -16.74
CA PHE A 154 0.30 -8.58 -17.55
C PHE A 154 -0.22 -8.74 -18.98
N LYS A 155 -0.82 -7.68 -19.52
CA LYS A 155 -1.36 -7.61 -20.89
C LYS A 155 -0.49 -6.75 -21.81
N THR A 156 0.59 -6.19 -21.28
CA THR A 156 1.66 -5.51 -22.01
C THR A 156 3.01 -6.14 -21.66
N PRO A 157 4.04 -6.02 -22.51
CA PRO A 157 5.39 -6.45 -22.19
C PRO A 157 5.88 -5.78 -20.89
N MET A 158 6.47 -6.58 -20.01
CA MET A 158 7.03 -6.09 -18.74
C MET A 158 8.55 -6.18 -18.78
N PRO A 159 9.26 -5.18 -18.23
CA PRO A 159 10.70 -5.28 -18.06
C PRO A 159 11.04 -6.40 -17.05
N SER A 160 12.26 -6.91 -17.11
CA SER A 160 12.71 -8.07 -16.31
C SER A 160 12.64 -7.83 -14.79
N ASN A 161 12.66 -6.57 -14.36
CA ASN A 161 12.56 -6.16 -12.98
C ASN A 161 11.12 -5.98 -12.47
N VAL A 162 10.10 -6.36 -13.26
CA VAL A 162 8.71 -6.43 -12.83
C VAL A 162 8.31 -7.91 -12.72
N THR A 163 8.06 -8.34 -11.49
CA THR A 163 7.87 -9.75 -11.14
C THR A 163 6.52 -10.01 -10.47
N LYS A 164 6.18 -11.30 -10.31
CA LYS A 164 4.96 -11.74 -9.61
C LYS A 164 5.29 -12.71 -8.49
N GLY A 165 4.55 -12.60 -7.39
CA GLY A 165 4.63 -13.54 -6.27
C GLY A 165 6.08 -13.73 -5.82
N ILE A 166 6.52 -14.97 -5.65
CA ILE A 166 7.86 -15.33 -5.15
C ILE A 166 8.99 -15.14 -6.19
N ASN A 167 8.67 -14.88 -7.46
CA ASN A 167 9.68 -14.84 -8.53
C ASN A 167 10.69 -13.70 -8.38
N TYR A 168 10.41 -12.69 -7.55
CA TYR A 168 11.37 -11.65 -7.22
C TYR A 168 12.64 -12.20 -6.56
N ILE A 169 12.57 -13.35 -5.87
CA ILE A 169 13.74 -14.00 -5.27
C ILE A 169 14.72 -14.45 -6.36
N ASN A 170 14.21 -14.99 -7.46
CA ASN A 170 15.04 -15.41 -8.59
C ASN A 170 15.72 -14.20 -9.25
N TYR A 171 15.00 -13.08 -9.36
CA TYR A 171 15.58 -11.82 -9.84
C TYR A 171 16.70 -11.34 -8.92
N ILE A 172 16.52 -11.35 -7.59
CA ILE A 172 17.58 -10.95 -6.66
C ILE A 172 18.80 -11.89 -6.79
N LYS A 173 18.57 -13.20 -6.86
CA LYS A 173 19.64 -14.21 -6.94
C LYS A 173 20.35 -14.30 -8.30
N SER A 174 19.83 -13.65 -9.35
CA SER A 174 20.53 -13.59 -10.64
C SER A 174 21.73 -12.65 -10.61
N PHE A 175 21.82 -11.74 -9.62
CA PHE A 175 22.99 -10.88 -9.43
C PHE A 175 24.04 -11.59 -8.59
N ARG A 176 25.28 -11.60 -9.10
CA ARG A 176 26.42 -12.32 -8.48
C ARG A 176 27.67 -11.45 -8.31
N ASP A 177 27.74 -10.32 -9.01
CA ASP A 177 28.88 -9.41 -8.92
C ASP A 177 28.86 -8.71 -7.57
N VAL A 178 30.00 -8.76 -6.86
CA VAL A 178 30.18 -8.02 -5.61
C VAL A 178 30.39 -6.56 -5.96
N ILE A 179 29.42 -5.72 -5.62
CA ILE A 179 29.41 -4.29 -5.91
C ILE A 179 29.35 -3.42 -4.65
N LEU A 180 29.16 -4.01 -3.47
CA LEU A 180 29.14 -3.32 -2.19
C LEU A 180 30.08 -4.01 -1.20
N THR A 181 30.86 -3.21 -0.48
CA THR A 181 31.68 -3.64 0.65
C THR A 181 30.85 -3.75 1.93
N GLU A 182 31.34 -4.51 2.92
CA GLU A 182 30.68 -4.62 4.22
C GLU A 182 30.56 -3.26 4.93
N ASN A 183 31.53 -2.37 4.76
CA ASN A 183 31.47 -1.00 5.29
C ASN A 183 30.35 -0.19 4.63
N GLU A 184 30.24 -0.21 3.29
CA GLU A 184 29.15 0.48 2.58
C GLU A 184 27.77 -0.07 2.99
N ILE A 185 27.65 -1.39 3.21
CA ILE A 185 26.41 -2.01 3.70
C ILE A 185 26.08 -1.51 5.12
N GLY A 186 27.06 -1.53 6.02
CA GLY A 186 26.89 -1.05 7.39
C GLY A 186 26.51 0.42 7.46
N ASP A 187 27.18 1.26 6.68
CA ASP A 187 26.90 2.69 6.56
C ASP A 187 25.51 2.94 5.98
N PHE A 188 25.13 2.25 4.91
CA PHE A 188 23.80 2.35 4.32
C PHE A 188 22.70 2.07 5.36
N ILE A 189 22.82 0.95 6.07
CA ILE A 189 21.82 0.51 7.06
C ILE A 189 21.74 1.52 8.20
N ARG A 190 22.89 1.98 8.70
CA ARG A 190 22.96 3.02 9.75
C ARG A 190 22.29 4.31 9.31
N THR A 191 22.70 4.87 8.17
CA THR A 191 22.15 6.13 7.65
C THR A 191 20.64 6.07 7.43
N VAL A 192 20.13 4.98 6.83
CA VAL A 192 18.69 4.80 6.62
C VAL A 192 17.94 4.68 7.95
N SER A 193 18.51 3.99 8.93
CA SER A 193 17.88 3.80 10.25
C SER A 193 17.83 5.10 11.06
N GLU A 194 18.90 5.89 11.03
CA GLU A 194 19.00 7.18 11.74
C GLU A 194 18.08 8.26 11.16
N ASN A 195 17.80 8.20 9.85
CA ASN A 195 16.95 9.16 9.15
C ASN A 195 15.51 8.66 8.95
N ARG A 196 15.13 7.54 9.57
CA ARG A 196 13.79 6.99 9.46
C ARG A 196 12.77 7.89 10.16
N LEU A 197 11.79 8.36 9.40
CA LEU A 197 10.69 9.19 9.90
C LEU A 197 9.53 8.32 10.40
N SER A 198 8.65 8.91 11.20
CA SER A 198 7.47 8.19 11.67
C SER A 198 6.42 8.05 10.57
N ASN A 199 5.68 6.94 10.60
CA ASN A 199 4.52 6.73 9.73
C ASN A 199 3.43 7.80 9.93
N THR A 200 3.39 8.44 11.10
CA THR A 200 2.47 9.55 11.39
C THR A 200 2.84 10.79 10.58
N ASP A 201 4.13 11.12 10.53
CA ASP A 201 4.65 12.26 9.76
C ASP A 201 4.42 12.04 8.26
N HIS A 202 4.65 10.82 7.77
CA HIS A 202 4.35 10.45 6.39
C HIS A 202 2.88 10.66 6.05
N ARG A 203 1.97 10.15 6.89
CA ARG A 203 0.51 10.30 6.68
C ARG A 203 0.07 11.74 6.71
N LYS A 204 0.67 12.57 7.57
CA LYS A 204 0.41 14.01 7.65
C LYS A 204 0.85 14.69 6.35
N TYR A 205 2.08 14.44 5.91
CA TYR A 205 2.61 14.96 4.64
C TYR A 205 1.74 14.57 3.44
N ILE A 206 1.38 13.30 3.31
CA ILE A 206 0.54 12.80 2.21
C ILE A 206 -0.82 13.53 2.24
N ARG A 207 -1.45 13.67 3.41
CA ARG A 207 -2.71 14.40 3.55
C ARG A 207 -2.59 15.86 3.11
N GLU A 208 -1.52 16.55 3.51
CA GLU A 208 -1.29 17.96 3.16
C GLU A 208 -1.06 18.14 1.66
N ARG A 209 -0.21 17.29 1.06
CA ARG A 209 0.03 17.29 -0.40
C ARG A 209 -1.26 17.09 -1.19
N PHE A 210 -2.10 16.16 -0.76
CA PHE A 210 -3.39 15.91 -1.43
C PHE A 210 -4.34 17.10 -1.35
N LYS A 211 -4.43 17.77 -0.19
CA LYS A 211 -5.23 18.99 -0.04
C LYS A 211 -4.71 20.10 -0.95
N ASN A 212 -3.40 20.31 -0.98
CA ASN A 212 -2.77 21.37 -1.79
C ASN A 212 -3.00 21.17 -3.29
N ASN A 213 -3.13 19.92 -3.75
CA ASN A 213 -3.45 19.58 -5.14
C ASN A 213 -4.96 19.56 -5.44
N GLY A 214 -5.79 20.19 -4.60
CA GLY A 214 -7.25 20.27 -4.79
C GLY A 214 -8.00 18.97 -4.54
N GLY A 215 -7.37 17.99 -3.88
CA GLY A 215 -7.96 16.69 -3.58
C GLY A 215 -9.00 16.77 -2.46
N ASN A 216 -10.17 16.17 -2.67
CA ASN A 216 -11.18 16.00 -1.63
C ASN A 216 -10.82 14.81 -0.69
N PRO A 217 -11.09 14.90 0.63
CA PRO A 217 -10.90 13.80 1.57
C PRO A 217 -11.49 12.43 1.16
N ILE A 218 -12.57 12.39 0.37
CA ILE A 218 -13.15 11.13 -0.16
C ILE A 218 -12.23 10.49 -1.22
N SER A 219 -11.64 11.29 -2.11
CA SER A 219 -10.71 10.78 -3.12
C SER A 219 -9.38 10.35 -2.50
N PHE A 220 -8.94 11.01 -1.44
CA PHE A 220 -7.78 10.59 -0.62
C PHE A 220 -7.97 9.21 0.00
N MET A 221 -9.15 8.93 0.58
CA MET A 221 -9.48 7.62 1.12
C MET A 221 -9.57 6.53 0.06
N ARG A 222 -9.93 6.87 -1.19
CA ARG A 222 -9.85 5.93 -2.32
C ARG A 222 -8.43 5.74 -2.80
N PHE A 223 -7.62 6.80 -2.92
CA PHE A 223 -6.21 6.73 -3.33
C PHE A 223 -5.40 5.81 -2.43
N THR A 224 -5.54 5.96 -1.10
CA THR A 224 -4.94 5.05 -0.11
C THR A 224 -5.51 3.62 -0.12
N GLN A 225 -6.60 3.38 -0.87
CA GLN A 225 -7.21 2.07 -1.10
C GLN A 225 -6.90 1.48 -2.48
N ILE A 226 -6.23 2.21 -3.39
CA ILE A 226 -5.80 1.69 -4.70
C ILE A 226 -4.57 0.77 -4.53
N GLY A 227 -4.49 0.01 -3.43
CA GLY A 227 -3.59 -1.14 -3.23
C GLY A 227 -4.34 -2.31 -2.56
N VAL A 228 -5.67 -2.25 -2.57
CA VAL A 228 -6.58 -3.16 -1.86
C VAL A 228 -7.32 -4.01 -2.90
N PRO A 229 -7.45 -5.32 -2.72
CA PRO A 229 -8.38 -6.15 -3.49
C PRO A 229 -9.78 -5.55 -3.42
N MET A 230 -10.32 -5.21 -4.59
CA MET A 230 -11.59 -4.53 -4.73
C MET A 230 -12.75 -5.48 -4.39
N MET A 231 -13.14 -5.52 -3.12
CA MET A 231 -14.41 -6.13 -2.68
C MET A 231 -15.37 -5.07 -2.12
N ILE A 232 -15.39 -3.86 -2.70
CA ILE A 232 -16.29 -2.78 -2.25
C ILE A 232 -16.93 -2.02 -3.43
N GLY A 233 -17.07 -2.66 -4.60
CA GLY A 233 -17.77 -2.07 -5.75
C GLY A 233 -19.29 -2.27 -5.72
N THR A 234 -19.75 -3.45 -5.27
CA THR A 234 -21.15 -3.88 -5.43
C THR A 234 -22.04 -3.47 -4.27
N VAL A 235 -21.54 -3.43 -3.03
CA VAL A 235 -22.36 -3.09 -1.85
C VAL A 235 -22.66 -1.59 -1.78
N PHE A 236 -21.74 -0.72 -2.23
CA PHE A 236 -21.92 0.73 -2.12
C PHE A 236 -22.92 1.29 -3.14
N VAL A 237 -23.01 0.69 -4.34
CA VAL A 237 -24.01 1.05 -5.35
C VAL A 237 -25.37 0.45 -5.02
N ALA A 238 -25.41 -0.78 -4.48
CA ALA A 238 -26.66 -1.39 -4.03
C ALA A 238 -27.31 -0.62 -2.87
N VAL A 239 -26.52 -0.11 -1.92
CA VAL A 239 -27.06 0.67 -0.79
C VAL A 239 -27.57 2.04 -1.25
N ILE A 240 -26.92 2.71 -2.20
CA ILE A 240 -27.43 3.99 -2.75
C ILE A 240 -28.69 3.76 -3.59
N TYR A 241 -28.76 2.68 -4.37
CA TYR A 241 -29.93 2.35 -5.19
C TYR A 241 -31.15 1.92 -4.34
N ILE A 242 -30.91 1.22 -3.22
CA ILE A 242 -31.96 0.87 -2.26
C ILE A 242 -32.43 2.12 -1.50
N LEU A 243 -31.53 3.04 -1.11
CA LEU A 243 -31.91 4.25 -0.39
C LEU A 243 -32.66 5.27 -1.26
N LEU A 244 -32.40 5.33 -2.58
CA LEU A 244 -33.13 6.21 -3.50
C LEU A 244 -34.53 5.69 -3.85
N ARG A 245 -34.83 4.40 -3.64
CA ARG A 245 -36.15 3.81 -3.89
C ARG A 245 -37.15 3.98 -2.73
N TYR A 246 -36.69 4.49 -1.59
CA TYR A 246 -37.52 4.74 -0.40
C TYR A 246 -37.86 6.22 -0.18
N PHE A 247 -37.45 7.11 -1.10
CA PHE A 247 -37.70 8.56 -1.02
C PHE A 247 -38.37 9.15 -2.28
N ILE A 248 -39.10 8.33 -3.05
CA ILE A 248 -40.14 8.75 -3.99
C ILE A 248 -41.39 7.94 -3.70
#